data_AF-A0A2V7MBG1-F1
#
_entry.id   AF-A0A2V7MBG1-F1
#
_cell.length_a   1.000
_cell.length_b   1.000
_cell.length_c   1.000
_cell.angle_alpha   90.00
_cell.angle_beta   90.00
_cell.angle_gamma   90.00
#
_symmetry.space_group_name_H-M   'P 1'
#
loop_
_entity.id
_entity.type
_entity.pdbx_description
1 polymer ?
#
loop_
_entity_poly.entity_id
_entity_poly.type
_entity_poly.pdbx_seq_one_letter_code
_entity_poly.pdbx_strand_id
1 'polypeptide(L)'
;WRRDVLERVARLAPFASFDDAVPVVVDSALWWVAYGYFEAEAFPLARPVAGGDRDSVRYLRAGLVGAVNAASGDTRLYLAPGADALATAWARLLAPLIRPLDSVPPALRAQLPFPGRAFRAAAALVERWRADTTAWSGRPREPFEILAPPADGATEAPRVWMAQGFEAGSTLAALVAATMTPDGPQVLVWRPNPAARLPPALVGSPSTTAPGVPRLWNVAGGLFFEQALFRQPATGGPPTGIDTVFLSWREHRGQGRSVAAALRSLLASGGDAHGPADTALAARWRRAQQLAAQADAALAAGDLERFGQLYAQLKELLGLGRRKLAPAPERR
;
A
#
# COMPACT_ATOMS: atom_id res chain seq x y z
N TRP A 1 29.01 -8.09 -16.97
CA TRP A 1 28.66 -8.10 -15.53
C TRP A 1 27.17 -7.76 -15.44
N ARG A 2 26.32 -8.64 -14.88
CA ARG A 2 24.88 -8.39 -14.79
C ARG A 2 24.61 -7.45 -13.62
N ARG A 3 24.02 -6.27 -13.86
CA ARG A 3 23.68 -5.31 -12.81
C ARG A 3 22.29 -5.58 -12.23
N ASP A 4 21.43 -6.25 -12.99
CA ASP A 4 20.07 -6.53 -12.58
C ASP A 4 20.00 -7.69 -11.58
N VAL A 5 19.24 -7.50 -10.50
CA VAL A 5 19.10 -8.47 -9.41
C VAL A 5 18.29 -9.68 -9.88
N LEU A 6 17.19 -9.44 -10.60
CA LEU A 6 16.29 -10.50 -11.07
C LEU A 6 17.00 -11.40 -12.08
N GLU A 7 17.75 -10.80 -13.01
CA GLU A 7 18.54 -11.51 -14.01
C GLU A 7 19.57 -12.45 -13.37
N ARG A 8 20.15 -12.09 -12.22
CA ARG A 8 21.09 -12.93 -11.47
C ARG A 8 20.39 -14.12 -10.83
N VAL A 9 19.33 -13.89 -10.07
CA VAL A 9 18.62 -14.97 -9.35
C VAL A 9 17.91 -15.91 -10.33
N ALA A 10 17.30 -15.39 -11.39
CA ALA A 10 16.67 -16.17 -12.44
C ALA A 10 17.67 -17.03 -13.22
N ARG A 11 18.92 -16.56 -13.38
CA ARG A 11 19.97 -17.37 -14.02
C ARG A 11 20.40 -18.56 -13.16
N LEU A 12 20.38 -18.42 -11.83
CA LEU A 12 20.71 -19.50 -10.91
C LEU A 12 19.56 -20.51 -10.78
N ALA A 13 18.30 -20.06 -10.83
CA ALA A 13 17.14 -20.92 -10.72
C ALA A 13 16.14 -20.67 -11.88
N PRO A 14 16.48 -21.05 -13.13
CA PRO A 14 15.64 -20.79 -14.31
C PRO A 14 14.30 -21.55 -14.32
N PHE A 15 14.14 -22.53 -13.43
CA PHE A 15 12.93 -23.31 -13.23
C PHE A 15 11.93 -22.64 -12.28
N ALA A 16 12.31 -21.54 -11.63
CA ALA A 16 11.45 -20.74 -10.78
C ALA A 16 11.20 -19.38 -11.44
N SER A 17 9.98 -18.85 -11.27
CA SER A 17 9.69 -17.46 -11.62
C SER A 17 10.00 -16.57 -10.41
N PHE A 18 10.39 -15.32 -10.61
CA PHE A 18 10.75 -14.43 -9.50
C PHE A 18 9.82 -13.22 -9.43
N ASP A 19 9.47 -12.82 -8.21
CA ASP A 19 8.89 -11.50 -7.91
C ASP A 19 9.94 -10.41 -8.02
N ASP A 20 9.48 -9.15 -8.15
CA ASP A 20 10.33 -7.97 -8.07
C ASP A 20 11.20 -7.96 -6.81
N ALA A 21 12.45 -7.51 -6.98
CA ALA A 21 13.38 -7.46 -5.88
C ALA A 21 13.07 -6.28 -4.95
N VAL A 22 12.99 -6.56 -3.65
CA VAL A 22 12.74 -5.57 -2.60
C VAL A 22 14.02 -5.29 -1.80
N PRO A 23 14.31 -4.02 -1.47
CA PRO A 23 15.47 -3.68 -0.66
C PRO A 23 15.20 -3.96 0.82
N VAL A 24 16.13 -4.64 1.48
CA VAL A 24 16.12 -4.91 2.92
C VAL A 24 17.45 -4.44 3.51
N VAL A 25 17.39 -3.61 4.55
CA VAL A 25 18.59 -3.07 5.22
C VAL A 25 18.78 -3.76 6.56
N VAL A 26 19.84 -4.56 6.65
CA VAL A 26 20.19 -5.32 7.86
C VAL A 26 21.65 -5.12 8.18
N ASP A 27 21.98 -4.84 9.44
CA ASP A 27 23.35 -4.65 9.93
C ASP A 27 24.17 -3.68 9.06
N SER A 28 23.54 -2.54 8.67
CA SER A 28 24.11 -1.52 7.77
C SER A 28 24.45 -2.01 6.36
N ALA A 29 24.03 -3.21 5.98
CA ALA A 29 24.14 -3.75 4.63
C ALA A 29 22.80 -3.73 3.90
N LEU A 30 22.81 -3.25 2.66
CA LEU A 30 21.66 -3.33 1.76
C LEU A 30 21.66 -4.68 1.04
N TRP A 31 20.55 -5.39 1.15
CA TRP A 31 20.27 -6.63 0.44
C TRP A 31 19.09 -6.43 -0.49
N TRP A 32 19.17 -6.96 -1.70
CA TRP A 32 18.02 -7.12 -2.58
C TRP A 32 17.48 -8.53 -2.42
N VAL A 33 16.21 -8.64 -2.07
CA VAL A 33 15.55 -9.92 -1.82
C VAL A 33 14.46 -10.14 -2.87
N ALA A 34 14.41 -11.33 -3.47
CA ALA A 34 13.36 -11.70 -4.42
C ALA A 34 12.83 -13.10 -4.08
N TYR A 35 11.51 -13.26 -4.04
CA TYR A 35 10.90 -14.57 -3.87
C TYR A 35 10.85 -15.32 -5.21
N GLY A 36 11.29 -16.57 -5.19
CA GLY A 36 11.16 -17.50 -6.30
C GLY A 36 9.97 -18.44 -6.10
N TYR A 37 9.15 -18.57 -7.15
CA TYR A 37 7.91 -19.32 -7.16
C TYR A 37 8.01 -20.57 -8.01
N PHE A 38 7.49 -21.66 -7.46
CA PHE A 38 7.11 -22.84 -8.22
C PHE A 38 5.65 -22.72 -8.59
N GLU A 39 5.36 -22.87 -9.89
CA GLU A 39 4.04 -22.63 -10.44
C GLU A 39 3.59 -23.78 -11.34
N ALA A 40 2.29 -24.09 -11.29
CA ALA A 40 1.67 -25.01 -12.23
C ALA A 40 0.22 -24.60 -12.54
N GLU A 41 -0.14 -24.66 -13.82
CA GLU A 41 -1.50 -24.45 -14.31
C GLU A 41 -2.41 -25.66 -14.01
N ALA A 42 -1.82 -26.85 -13.92
CA ALA A 42 -2.48 -28.10 -13.59
C ALA A 42 -1.94 -28.64 -12.26
N PHE A 43 -2.75 -28.56 -11.21
CA PHE A 43 -2.49 -29.24 -9.93
C PHE A 43 -3.75 -29.97 -9.49
N PRO A 44 -3.69 -31.28 -9.17
CA PRO A 44 -4.87 -32.06 -8.83
C PRO A 44 -5.64 -31.44 -7.66
N LEU A 45 -6.97 -31.45 -7.76
CA LEU A 45 -7.89 -30.98 -6.72
C LEU A 45 -7.73 -29.51 -6.30
N ALA A 46 -6.91 -28.72 -7.01
CA ALA A 46 -6.76 -27.30 -6.78
C ALA A 46 -7.70 -26.49 -7.69
N ARG A 47 -8.38 -25.50 -7.09
CA ARG A 47 -9.19 -24.54 -7.84
C ARG A 47 -8.27 -23.47 -8.44
N PRO A 48 -8.54 -23.03 -9.68
CA PRO A 48 -7.74 -21.98 -10.31
C PRO A 48 -7.94 -20.65 -9.56
N VAL A 49 -6.86 -19.89 -9.42
CA VAL A 49 -6.85 -18.52 -8.92
C VAL A 49 -6.35 -17.62 -10.04
N ALA A 50 -7.03 -16.49 -10.26
CA ALA A 50 -6.57 -15.49 -11.23
C ALA A 50 -5.21 -14.92 -10.79
N GLY A 51 -4.20 -15.06 -11.63
CA GLY A 51 -2.82 -14.68 -11.34
C GLY A 51 -2.43 -13.34 -11.96
N GLY A 52 -3.21 -12.28 -11.71
CA GLY A 52 -2.94 -10.97 -12.34
C GLY A 52 -3.01 -11.04 -13.87
N ASP A 53 -1.96 -10.55 -14.55
CA ASP A 53 -1.82 -10.51 -16.03
C ASP A 53 -1.55 -11.88 -16.69
N ARG A 54 -1.46 -12.97 -15.92
CA ARG A 54 -1.26 -14.33 -16.44
C ARG A 54 -2.53 -15.16 -16.35
N ASP A 55 -2.59 -16.22 -17.17
CA ASP A 55 -3.59 -17.29 -17.08
C ASP A 55 -3.73 -17.82 -15.65
N SER A 56 -4.89 -18.42 -15.35
CA SER A 56 -5.20 -18.89 -14.01
C SER A 56 -4.22 -19.96 -13.53
N VAL A 57 -3.68 -19.81 -12.32
CA VAL A 57 -2.73 -20.75 -11.71
C VAL A 57 -3.44 -21.66 -10.71
N ARG A 58 -3.07 -22.94 -10.64
CA ARG A 58 -3.59 -23.90 -9.65
C ARG A 58 -2.60 -24.21 -8.54
N TYR A 59 -1.32 -24.00 -8.79
CA TYR A 59 -0.25 -24.13 -7.81
C TYR A 59 0.65 -22.92 -7.88
N LEU A 60 0.75 -22.18 -6.78
CA LEU A 60 1.64 -21.03 -6.63
C LEU A 60 2.26 -21.10 -5.24
N ARG A 61 3.56 -21.36 -5.17
CA ARG A 61 4.29 -21.53 -3.91
C ARG A 61 5.60 -20.78 -3.95
N ALA A 62 5.77 -19.83 -3.05
CA ALA A 62 7.05 -19.18 -2.80
C ALA A 62 7.96 -20.21 -2.12
N GLY A 63 8.84 -20.84 -2.90
CA GLY A 63 9.71 -21.91 -2.43
C GLY A 63 11.15 -21.48 -2.23
N LEU A 64 11.54 -20.37 -2.85
CA LEU A 64 12.91 -19.84 -2.80
C LEU A 64 12.94 -18.40 -2.34
N VAL A 65 14.04 -18.02 -1.69
CA VAL A 65 14.44 -16.65 -1.42
C VAL A 65 15.79 -16.43 -2.06
N GLY A 66 15.84 -15.57 -3.07
CA GLY A 66 17.09 -15.04 -3.62
C GLY A 66 17.50 -13.79 -2.85
N ALA A 67 18.76 -13.72 -2.44
CA ALA A 67 19.33 -12.54 -1.78
C ALA A 67 20.62 -12.11 -2.49
N VAL A 68 20.70 -10.83 -2.85
CA VAL A 68 21.87 -10.21 -3.47
C VAL A 68 22.38 -9.08 -2.57
N ASN A 69 23.60 -9.21 -2.08
CA ASN A 69 24.25 -8.13 -1.33
C ASN A 69 24.58 -6.97 -2.26
N ALA A 70 24.09 -5.77 -1.99
CA ALA A 70 24.24 -4.63 -2.90
C ALA A 70 25.70 -4.14 -3.02
N ALA A 71 26.52 -4.34 -1.99
CA ALA A 71 27.91 -3.88 -1.98
C ALA A 71 28.87 -4.86 -2.68
N SER A 72 28.80 -6.15 -2.34
CA SER A 72 29.67 -7.20 -2.89
C SER A 72 29.13 -7.85 -4.16
N GLY A 73 27.82 -7.78 -4.40
CA GLY A 73 27.15 -8.54 -5.45
C GLY A 73 27.00 -10.02 -5.14
N ASP A 74 27.37 -10.49 -3.94
CA ASP A 74 27.21 -11.88 -3.55
C ASP A 74 25.74 -12.29 -3.63
N THR A 75 25.47 -13.36 -4.36
CA THR A 75 24.13 -13.83 -4.71
C THR A 75 23.91 -15.22 -4.15
N ARG A 76 22.88 -15.37 -3.31
CA ARG A 76 22.58 -16.62 -2.60
C ARG A 76 21.12 -16.99 -2.80
N LEU A 77 20.86 -18.29 -2.95
CA LEU A 77 19.52 -18.87 -2.99
C LEU A 77 19.30 -19.69 -1.73
N TYR A 78 18.15 -19.48 -1.10
CA TYR A 78 17.73 -20.19 0.10
C TYR A 78 16.34 -20.79 -0.11
N LEU A 79 16.00 -21.80 0.68
CA LEU A 79 14.61 -22.19 0.89
C LEU A 79 13.84 -21.04 1.55
N ALA A 80 12.63 -20.79 1.05
CA ALA A 80 11.73 -19.80 1.63
C ALA A 80 11.16 -20.28 2.99
N PRO A 81 10.80 -19.36 3.90
CA PRO A 81 9.98 -19.68 5.06
C PRO A 81 8.67 -20.39 4.66
N GLY A 82 8.39 -21.55 5.27
CA GLY A 82 7.22 -22.36 4.92
C GLY A 82 7.30 -23.06 3.56
N ALA A 83 8.51 -23.25 3.01
CA ALA A 83 8.72 -24.03 1.80
C ALA A 83 8.13 -25.44 1.91
N ASP A 84 7.44 -25.88 0.86
CA ASP A 84 6.77 -27.18 0.81
C ASP A 84 7.72 -28.34 0.41
N ALA A 85 7.14 -29.54 0.30
CA ALA A 85 7.87 -30.74 -0.09
C ALA A 85 8.49 -30.63 -1.50
N LEU A 86 7.87 -29.90 -2.43
CA LEU A 86 8.41 -29.72 -3.78
C LEU A 86 9.65 -28.82 -3.76
N ALA A 87 9.56 -27.68 -3.07
CA ALA A 87 10.71 -26.79 -2.88
C ALA A 87 11.86 -27.50 -2.15
N THR A 88 11.53 -28.29 -1.12
CA THR A 88 12.51 -29.10 -0.38
C THR A 88 13.18 -30.15 -1.28
N ALA A 89 12.43 -30.80 -2.18
CA ALA A 89 12.99 -31.76 -3.13
C ALA A 89 13.96 -31.09 -4.11
N TRP A 90 13.61 -29.93 -4.65
CA TRP A 90 14.51 -29.12 -5.48
C TRP A 90 15.79 -28.73 -4.74
N ALA A 91 15.67 -28.32 -3.47
CA ALA A 91 16.83 -27.94 -2.67
C ALA A 91 17.79 -29.11 -2.43
N ARG A 92 17.26 -30.32 -2.21
CA ARG A 92 18.08 -31.54 -2.08
C ARG A 92 18.79 -31.90 -3.38
N LEU A 93 18.08 -31.83 -4.50
CA LEU A 93 18.63 -32.16 -5.82
C LEU A 93 19.74 -31.19 -6.25
N LEU A 94 19.58 -29.92 -5.91
CA LEU A 94 20.48 -28.84 -6.33
C LEU A 94 21.44 -28.39 -5.24
N ALA A 95 21.66 -29.19 -4.19
CA ALA A 95 22.66 -28.84 -3.18
C ALA A 95 24.07 -28.72 -3.81
N PRO A 96 24.89 -27.71 -3.44
CA PRO A 96 24.67 -26.69 -2.42
C PRO A 96 24.11 -25.36 -2.96
N LEU A 97 23.59 -25.32 -4.19
CA LEU A 97 23.09 -24.10 -4.84
C LEU A 97 21.93 -23.47 -4.04
N ILE A 98 20.94 -24.29 -3.67
CA ILE A 98 19.83 -23.87 -2.81
C ILE A 98 20.18 -24.27 -1.37
N ARG A 99 20.32 -23.27 -0.50
CA ARG A 99 20.71 -23.48 0.89
C ARG A 99 19.50 -23.62 1.81
N PRO A 100 19.62 -24.30 2.96
CA PRO A 100 18.57 -24.36 3.96
C PRO A 100 18.16 -22.97 4.47
N LEU A 101 16.92 -22.82 4.93
CA LEU A 101 16.40 -21.57 5.50
C LEU A 101 17.25 -21.08 6.69
N ASP A 102 17.76 -21.99 7.52
CA ASP A 102 18.57 -21.65 8.70
C ASP A 102 19.94 -21.06 8.36
N SER A 103 20.35 -21.13 7.09
CA SER A 103 21.56 -20.45 6.61
C SER A 103 21.32 -19.00 6.19
N VAL A 104 20.05 -18.54 6.17
CA VAL A 104 19.73 -17.12 5.99
C VAL A 104 20.20 -16.36 7.24
N PRO A 105 20.95 -15.25 7.10
CA PRO A 105 21.34 -14.43 8.24
C PRO A 105 20.13 -14.07 9.11
N PRO A 106 20.17 -14.27 10.45
CA PRO A 106 19.00 -14.08 11.31
C PRO A 106 18.34 -12.70 11.18
N ALA A 107 19.15 -11.64 11.07
CA ALA A 107 18.67 -10.28 10.85
C ALA A 107 17.91 -10.14 9.52
N LEU A 108 18.42 -10.74 8.43
CA LEU A 108 17.75 -10.77 7.13
C LEU A 108 16.45 -11.57 7.21
N ARG A 109 16.47 -12.75 7.84
CA ARG A 109 15.31 -13.63 8.01
C ARG A 109 14.16 -12.94 8.75
N ALA A 110 14.47 -12.13 9.77
CA ALA A 110 13.47 -11.40 10.56
C ALA A 110 12.75 -10.29 9.77
N GLN A 111 13.41 -9.75 8.74
CA GLN A 111 12.89 -8.65 7.91
C GLN A 111 12.40 -9.09 6.52
N LEU A 112 12.32 -10.40 6.25
CA LEU A 112 11.77 -10.89 4.99
C LEU A 112 10.31 -10.42 4.87
N PRO A 113 9.94 -9.73 3.77
CA PRO A 113 8.55 -9.38 3.53
C PRO A 113 7.74 -10.63 3.21
N PHE A 114 6.40 -10.52 3.24
CA PHE A 114 5.54 -11.59 2.78
C PHE A 114 5.61 -11.68 1.23
N PRO A 115 5.63 -12.89 0.62
CA PRO A 115 5.70 -13.03 -0.83
C PRO A 115 4.51 -12.37 -1.54
N GLY A 116 4.76 -11.36 -2.37
CA GLY A 116 3.72 -10.48 -2.92
C GLY A 116 2.70 -11.19 -3.81
N ARG A 117 3.13 -12.09 -4.70
CA ARG A 117 2.18 -12.91 -5.50
C ARG A 117 1.40 -13.90 -4.66
N ALA A 118 2.01 -14.51 -3.64
CA ALA A 118 1.27 -15.37 -2.72
C ALA A 118 0.20 -14.57 -1.96
N PHE A 119 0.53 -13.33 -1.54
CA PHE A 119 -0.43 -12.44 -0.89
C PHE A 119 -1.60 -12.10 -1.81
N ARG A 120 -1.33 -11.65 -3.04
CA ARG A 120 -2.38 -11.31 -4.01
C ARG A 120 -3.30 -12.50 -4.30
N ALA A 121 -2.74 -13.71 -4.43
CA ALA A 121 -3.53 -14.93 -4.59
C ALA A 121 -4.40 -15.22 -3.36
N ALA A 122 -3.86 -15.05 -2.15
CA ALA A 122 -4.63 -15.21 -0.91
C ALA A 122 -5.75 -14.15 -0.78
N ALA A 123 -5.47 -12.89 -1.11
CA ALA A 123 -6.44 -11.81 -1.11
C ALA A 123 -7.58 -12.04 -2.11
N ALA A 124 -7.25 -12.49 -3.34
CA ALA A 124 -8.24 -12.86 -4.36
C ALA A 124 -9.12 -14.05 -3.91
N LEU A 125 -8.55 -15.01 -3.19
CA LEU A 125 -9.32 -16.08 -2.57
C LEU A 125 -10.27 -15.51 -1.50
N VAL A 126 -9.81 -14.64 -0.61
CA VAL A 126 -10.68 -14.02 0.41
C VAL A 126 -11.85 -13.27 -0.24
N GLU A 127 -11.58 -12.50 -1.29
CA GLU A 127 -12.61 -11.77 -2.04
C GLU A 127 -13.65 -12.73 -2.65
N ARG A 128 -13.20 -13.85 -3.23
CA ARG A 128 -14.05 -14.85 -3.87
C ARG A 128 -14.88 -15.66 -2.87
N TRP A 129 -14.31 -16.01 -1.72
CA TRP A 129 -14.93 -16.85 -0.69
C TRP A 129 -15.74 -16.06 0.34
N ARG A 130 -16.09 -14.80 0.02
CA ARG A 130 -16.99 -13.99 0.84
C ARG A 130 -18.37 -14.66 0.98
N ALA A 131 -19.01 -14.44 2.13
CA ALA A 131 -20.31 -15.02 2.46
C ALA A 131 -21.49 -14.21 1.87
N ASP A 132 -21.23 -13.03 1.33
CA ASP A 132 -22.24 -12.10 0.80
C ASP A 132 -22.15 -11.93 -0.72
N THR A 133 -23.19 -11.34 -1.32
CA THR A 133 -23.25 -11.02 -2.75
C THR A 133 -22.75 -9.63 -3.09
N THR A 134 -22.26 -8.88 -2.09
CA THR A 134 -21.84 -7.49 -2.29
C THR A 134 -20.58 -7.45 -3.14
N ALA A 135 -20.51 -6.52 -4.09
CA ALA A 135 -19.29 -6.30 -4.85
C ALA A 135 -18.24 -5.68 -3.92
N TRP A 136 -17.08 -6.34 -3.82
CA TRP A 136 -15.93 -5.84 -3.07
C TRP A 136 -14.94 -5.23 -4.06
N SER A 137 -14.27 -4.16 -3.68
CA SER A 137 -13.14 -3.58 -4.44
C SER A 137 -11.95 -3.31 -3.54
N GLY A 138 -10.73 -3.59 -4.04
CA GLY A 138 -9.50 -3.34 -3.30
C GLY A 138 -9.26 -1.85 -3.06
N ARG A 139 -9.08 -1.46 -1.80
CA ARG A 139 -8.70 -0.10 -1.40
C ARG A 139 -7.65 -0.14 -0.28
N PRO A 140 -6.38 0.24 -0.56
CA PRO A 140 -5.84 0.56 -1.89
C PRO A 140 -5.92 -0.62 -2.87
N ARG A 141 -5.85 -0.30 -4.17
CA ARG A 141 -5.91 -1.30 -5.25
C ARG A 141 -4.75 -2.30 -5.15
N GLU A 142 -3.55 -1.81 -4.86
CA GLU A 142 -2.38 -2.64 -4.62
C GLU A 142 -2.19 -2.88 -3.11
N PRO A 143 -1.66 -4.04 -2.71
CA PRO A 143 -1.24 -4.28 -1.33
C PRO A 143 -0.24 -3.24 -0.84
N PHE A 144 -0.30 -2.93 0.45
CA PHE A 144 0.64 -2.04 1.12
C PHE A 144 1.37 -2.77 2.24
N GLU A 145 2.60 -2.34 2.51
CA GLU A 145 3.38 -2.85 3.62
C GLU A 145 3.25 -1.93 4.82
N ILE A 146 3.23 -2.54 6.01
CA ILE A 146 3.35 -1.84 7.28
C ILE A 146 4.33 -2.58 8.19
N LEU A 147 4.94 -1.83 9.09
CA LEU A 147 5.70 -2.40 10.19
C LEU A 147 4.73 -2.62 11.35
N ALA A 148 4.40 -3.87 11.65
CA ALA A 148 3.55 -4.17 12.80
C ALA A 148 4.40 -4.29 14.07
N PRO A 149 3.88 -3.84 15.23
CA PRO A 149 4.54 -4.11 16.50
C PRO A 149 4.61 -5.63 16.74
N PRO A 150 5.60 -6.10 17.50
CA PRO A 150 5.60 -7.48 17.97
C PRO A 150 4.31 -7.74 18.76
N ALA A 151 3.83 -9.00 18.77
CA ALA A 151 2.70 -9.39 19.61
C ALA A 151 2.98 -9.03 21.08
N ASP A 152 1.94 -8.67 21.84
CA ASP A 152 2.10 -8.23 23.23
C ASP A 152 2.95 -9.22 24.05
N GLY A 153 4.05 -8.73 24.61
CA GLY A 153 5.00 -9.52 25.41
C GLY A 153 6.11 -10.24 24.62
N ALA A 154 6.11 -10.16 23.28
CA ALA A 154 7.20 -10.71 22.48
C ALA A 154 8.38 -9.74 22.38
N THR A 155 9.58 -10.24 22.67
CA THR A 155 10.87 -9.53 22.48
C THR A 155 11.34 -9.51 21.01
N GLU A 156 10.49 -9.94 20.07
CA GLU A 156 10.86 -9.99 18.66
C GLU A 156 10.94 -8.59 18.05
N ALA A 157 11.86 -8.45 17.09
CA ALA A 157 11.92 -7.25 16.26
C ALA A 157 10.59 -7.06 15.50
N PRO A 158 10.19 -5.81 15.25
CA PRO A 158 9.00 -5.54 14.46
C PRO A 158 9.14 -6.15 13.06
N ARG A 159 8.07 -6.75 12.55
CA ARG A 159 8.05 -7.48 11.28
C ARG A 159 7.28 -6.69 10.23
N VAL A 160 7.67 -6.89 8.97
CA VAL A 160 6.92 -6.35 7.83
C VAL A 160 5.67 -7.21 7.63
N TRP A 161 4.53 -6.54 7.59
CA TRP A 161 3.23 -7.12 7.24
C TRP A 161 2.80 -6.55 5.90
N MET A 162 2.21 -7.40 5.08
CA MET A 162 1.54 -6.98 3.85
C MET A 162 0.04 -6.97 4.10
N ALA A 163 -0.66 -5.93 3.66
CA ALA A 163 -2.08 -5.80 3.89
C ALA A 163 -2.82 -5.20 2.69
N GLN A 164 -4.11 -5.51 2.59
CA GLN A 164 -5.02 -4.97 1.60
C GLN A 164 -6.44 -4.87 2.19
N GLY A 165 -7.02 -3.69 2.07
CA GLY A 165 -8.42 -3.46 2.42
C GLY A 165 -9.34 -3.76 1.24
N PHE A 166 -10.53 -4.24 1.54
CA PHE A 166 -11.64 -4.42 0.60
C PHE A 166 -12.80 -3.56 1.05
N GLU A 167 -13.31 -2.71 0.18
CA GLU A 167 -14.48 -1.88 0.43
C GLU A 167 -15.72 -2.47 -0.23
N ALA A 168 -16.86 -2.28 0.43
CA ALA A 168 -18.20 -2.51 -0.07
C ALA A 168 -18.96 -1.18 0.03
N GLY A 169 -19.09 -0.48 -1.10
CA GLY A 169 -19.60 0.89 -1.12
C GLY A 169 -18.67 1.84 -0.37
N SER A 170 -19.14 2.44 0.73
CA SER A 170 -18.35 3.35 1.58
C SER A 170 -17.85 2.73 2.89
N THR A 171 -18.03 1.41 3.06
CA THR A 171 -17.65 0.67 4.26
C THR A 171 -16.53 -0.31 3.97
N LEU A 172 -15.67 -0.55 4.95
CA LEU A 172 -14.66 -1.60 4.91
C LEU A 172 -15.36 -2.96 5.08
N ALA A 173 -15.27 -3.80 4.06
CA ALA A 173 -15.80 -5.16 4.08
C ALA A 173 -14.83 -6.13 4.78
N ALA A 174 -13.54 -6.03 4.47
CA ALA A 174 -12.49 -6.80 5.11
C ALA A 174 -11.13 -6.12 5.01
N LEU A 175 -10.25 -6.40 5.98
CA LEU A 175 -8.82 -6.15 5.90
C LEU A 175 -8.11 -7.50 5.89
N VAL A 176 -7.42 -7.81 4.80
CA VAL A 176 -6.55 -8.98 4.71
C VAL A 176 -5.14 -8.53 5.04
N ALA A 177 -4.49 -9.21 5.98
CA ALA A 177 -3.11 -8.92 6.36
C ALA A 177 -2.32 -10.24 6.43
N ALA A 178 -1.05 -10.22 6.08
CA ALA A 178 -0.20 -11.39 6.08
C ALA A 178 1.21 -11.06 6.55
N THR A 179 1.83 -12.01 7.22
CA THR A 179 3.20 -11.88 7.72
C THR A 179 3.91 -13.23 7.76
N MET A 180 5.23 -13.17 7.86
CA MET A 180 6.06 -14.34 8.05
C MET A 180 6.31 -14.60 9.54
N THR A 181 5.77 -15.71 10.04
CA THR A 181 6.01 -16.18 11.41
C THR A 181 7.06 -17.28 11.42
N PRO A 182 7.67 -17.59 12.59
CA PRO A 182 8.54 -18.76 12.74
C PRO A 182 7.88 -20.07 12.28
N ASP A 183 6.56 -20.20 12.46
CA ASP A 183 5.78 -21.38 12.05
C ASP A 183 5.41 -21.38 10.55
N GLY A 184 5.76 -20.31 9.82
CA GLY A 184 5.48 -20.15 8.40
C GLY A 184 4.58 -18.96 8.05
N PRO A 185 4.08 -18.89 6.81
CA PRO A 185 3.26 -17.78 6.34
C PRO A 185 1.88 -17.81 7.00
N GLN A 186 1.48 -16.69 7.58
CA GLN A 186 0.14 -16.51 8.13
C GLN A 186 -0.62 -15.44 7.36
N VAL A 187 -1.89 -15.72 7.07
CA VAL A 187 -2.85 -14.78 6.48
C VAL A 187 -4.01 -14.63 7.43
N LEU A 188 -4.30 -13.39 7.80
CA LEU A 188 -5.33 -12.99 8.74
C LEU A 188 -6.38 -12.16 8.00
N VAL A 189 -7.64 -12.40 8.30
CA VAL A 189 -8.75 -11.65 7.73
C VAL A 189 -9.54 -11.03 8.88
N TRP A 190 -9.52 -9.71 8.94
CA TRP A 190 -10.34 -8.95 9.87
C TRP A 190 -11.57 -8.40 9.16
N ARG A 191 -12.76 -8.64 9.73
CA ARG A 191 -14.02 -8.05 9.28
C ARG A 191 -14.54 -7.15 10.41
N PRO A 192 -14.69 -5.84 10.20
CA PRO A 192 -15.15 -4.95 11.26
C PRO A 192 -16.60 -5.26 11.63
N ASN A 193 -16.88 -5.34 12.94
CA ASN A 193 -18.23 -5.44 13.48
C ASN A 193 -18.36 -4.48 14.68
N PRO A 194 -19.12 -3.37 14.57
CA PRO A 194 -19.95 -2.97 13.42
C PRO A 194 -19.11 -2.53 12.20
N ALA A 195 -19.75 -2.40 11.04
CA ALA A 195 -19.09 -2.01 9.79
C ALA A 195 -18.40 -0.63 9.93
N ALA A 196 -17.12 -0.55 9.58
CA ALA A 196 -16.34 0.67 9.66
C ALA A 196 -16.47 1.48 8.37
N ARG A 197 -16.78 2.78 8.45
CA ARG A 197 -16.79 3.67 7.29
C ARG A 197 -15.37 4.04 6.87
N LEU A 198 -15.09 3.91 5.59
CA LEU A 198 -13.83 4.38 5.02
C LEU A 198 -13.86 5.90 4.83
N PRO A 199 -12.74 6.60 5.05
CA PRO A 199 -12.64 8.01 4.69
C PRO A 199 -12.92 8.23 3.20
N PRO A 200 -13.30 9.45 2.79
CA PRO A 200 -13.42 9.79 1.37
C PRO A 200 -12.07 9.65 0.64
N ALA A 201 -12.12 9.55 -0.69
CA ALA A 201 -10.92 9.41 -1.50
C ALA A 201 -10.12 10.73 -1.54
N LEU A 202 -8.81 10.65 -1.27
CA LEU A 202 -7.88 11.75 -1.47
C LEU A 202 -7.33 11.66 -2.90
N VAL A 203 -7.63 12.66 -3.72
CA VAL A 203 -7.22 12.72 -5.14
C VAL A 203 -6.14 13.79 -5.36
N GLY A 204 -5.94 14.70 -4.40
CA GLY A 204 -4.93 15.75 -4.51
C GLY A 204 -5.30 16.81 -5.56
N SER A 205 -4.29 17.37 -6.23
CA SER A 205 -4.41 18.48 -7.17
C SER A 205 -3.50 18.19 -8.37
N PRO A 206 -3.98 18.40 -9.62
CA PRO A 206 -3.24 18.03 -10.83
C PRO A 206 -1.84 18.68 -10.97
N SER A 207 -1.56 19.76 -10.25
CA SER A 207 -0.33 20.54 -10.41
C SER A 207 0.47 20.76 -9.12
N THR A 208 -0.08 20.37 -7.96
CA THR A 208 0.51 20.77 -6.67
C THR A 208 0.60 19.65 -5.65
N THR A 209 -0.29 18.66 -5.70
CA THR A 209 -0.31 17.61 -4.68
C THR A 209 -0.72 16.26 -5.25
N ALA A 210 0.00 15.21 -4.88
CA ALA A 210 -0.34 13.83 -5.22
C ALA A 210 -0.70 13.04 -3.96
N PRO A 211 -1.76 12.21 -3.99
CA PRO A 211 -2.08 11.34 -2.86
C PRO A 211 -1.10 10.18 -2.75
N GLY A 212 -0.68 9.89 -1.52
CA GLY A 212 0.03 8.67 -1.16
C GLY A 212 -0.90 7.47 -1.12
N VAL A 213 -0.31 6.28 -0.99
CA VAL A 213 -1.06 5.03 -0.80
C VAL A 213 -1.73 5.07 0.58
N PRO A 214 -3.08 4.91 0.67
CA PRO A 214 -3.75 4.81 1.95
C PRO A 214 -3.35 3.51 2.66
N ARG A 215 -3.11 3.60 3.96
CA ARG A 215 -2.82 2.46 4.84
C ARG A 215 -3.96 2.27 5.81
N LEU A 216 -4.35 1.01 6.00
CA LEU A 216 -5.45 0.59 6.85
C LEU A 216 -4.92 -0.37 7.91
N TRP A 217 -5.38 -0.23 9.15
CA TRP A 217 -4.98 -1.14 10.22
C TRP A 217 -6.10 -1.34 11.25
N ASN A 218 -6.08 -2.49 11.92
CA ASN A 218 -6.95 -2.73 13.07
C ASN A 218 -6.22 -2.31 14.35
N VAL A 219 -6.74 -1.28 15.02
CA VAL A 219 -6.23 -0.81 16.31
C VAL A 219 -7.35 -0.91 17.34
N ALA A 220 -7.20 -1.84 18.29
CA ALA A 220 -8.17 -2.12 19.36
C ALA A 220 -9.60 -2.32 18.82
N GLY A 221 -9.76 -3.10 17.74
CA GLY A 221 -11.04 -3.39 17.10
C GLY A 221 -11.60 -2.23 16.25
N GLY A 222 -10.91 -1.08 16.20
CA GLY A 222 -11.30 0.06 15.38
C GLY A 222 -10.45 0.15 14.12
N LEU A 223 -11.06 0.59 13.02
CA LEU A 223 -10.31 0.91 11.81
C LEU A 223 -9.46 2.17 12.04
N PHE A 224 -8.15 2.01 11.92
CA PHE A 224 -7.18 3.08 11.76
C PHE A 224 -6.89 3.27 10.27
N PHE A 225 -6.87 4.51 9.83
CA PHE A 225 -6.52 4.88 8.46
C PHE A 225 -5.50 6.01 8.48
N GLU A 226 -4.51 5.88 7.60
CA GLU A 226 -3.48 6.88 7.33
C GLU A 226 -3.40 7.12 5.82
N GLN A 227 -3.40 8.38 5.40
CA GLN A 227 -3.01 8.74 4.04
C GLN A 227 -2.35 10.12 4.04
N ALA A 228 -1.23 10.25 3.31
CA ALA A 228 -0.55 11.53 3.12
C ALA A 228 -0.88 12.13 1.74
N LEU A 229 -0.95 13.45 1.66
CA LEU A 229 -0.79 14.22 0.43
C LEU A 229 0.66 14.69 0.36
N PHE A 230 1.29 14.50 -0.79
CA PHE A 230 2.64 14.95 -1.06
C PHE A 230 2.63 16.16 -1.98
N ARG A 231 3.51 17.14 -1.73
CA ARG A 231 3.73 18.28 -2.62
C ARG A 231 4.43 17.81 -3.89
N GLN A 232 3.93 18.23 -5.04
CA GLN A 232 4.48 17.92 -6.35
C GLN A 232 4.86 19.21 -7.09
N PRO A 233 6.01 19.23 -7.81
CA PRO A 233 6.36 20.35 -8.67
C PRO A 233 5.36 20.50 -9.83
N ALA A 234 5.04 21.74 -10.20
CA ALA A 234 4.12 22.02 -11.31
C ALA A 234 4.65 21.53 -12.68
N THR A 235 5.97 21.38 -12.82
CA THR A 235 6.64 20.91 -14.04
C THR A 235 6.64 19.37 -14.18
N GLY A 236 6.02 18.64 -13.25
CA GLY A 236 6.22 17.20 -13.12
C GLY A 236 7.56 16.91 -12.46
N GLY A 237 7.60 15.85 -11.66
CA GLY A 237 8.77 15.48 -10.87
C GLY A 237 8.37 14.67 -9.62
N PRO A 238 9.35 14.08 -8.92
CA PRO A 238 9.10 13.36 -7.68
C PRO A 238 8.52 14.31 -6.63
N PRO A 239 7.72 13.79 -5.69
CA PRO A 239 7.20 14.59 -4.59
C PRO A 239 8.35 15.21 -3.78
N THR A 240 8.24 16.49 -3.44
CA THR A 240 9.28 17.27 -2.76
C THR A 240 9.11 17.29 -1.25
N GLY A 241 8.01 16.74 -0.75
CA GLY A 241 7.76 16.59 0.68
C GLY A 241 6.31 16.30 0.98
N ILE A 242 6.01 16.13 2.26
CA ILE A 242 4.63 16.00 2.75
C ILE A 242 3.97 17.39 2.69
N ASP A 243 2.76 17.43 2.15
CA ASP A 243 1.85 18.56 2.30
C ASP A 243 1.08 18.42 3.62
N THR A 244 0.29 17.34 3.70
CA THR A 244 -0.61 17.05 4.83
C THR A 244 -0.74 15.55 5.03
N VAL A 245 -0.64 15.08 6.27
CA VAL A 245 -0.99 13.72 6.69
C VAL A 245 -2.40 13.75 7.27
N PHE A 246 -3.23 12.81 6.84
CA PHE A 246 -4.58 12.59 7.36
C PHE A 246 -4.61 11.27 8.10
N LEU A 247 -5.06 11.31 9.35
CA LEU A 247 -5.27 10.16 10.20
C LEU A 247 -6.73 10.06 10.60
N SER A 248 -7.20 8.84 10.78
CA SER A 248 -8.48 8.62 11.44
C SER A 248 -8.51 7.31 12.19
N TRP A 249 -9.21 7.33 13.31
CA TRP A 249 -9.42 6.16 14.16
C TRP A 249 -10.78 6.24 14.83
N ARG A 250 -11.66 5.29 14.49
CA ARG A 250 -13.08 5.34 14.88
C ARG A 250 -13.70 6.68 14.43
N GLU A 251 -14.31 7.42 15.35
CA GLU A 251 -14.88 8.75 15.07
C GLU A 251 -13.84 9.88 15.05
N HIS A 252 -12.62 9.62 15.55
CA HIS A 252 -11.58 10.63 15.66
C HIS A 252 -10.93 10.86 14.30
N ARG A 253 -10.71 12.13 13.98
CA ARG A 253 -9.98 12.57 12.78
C ARG A 253 -8.84 13.49 13.20
N GLY A 254 -7.73 13.44 12.48
CA GLY A 254 -6.59 14.30 12.73
C GLY A 254 -5.84 14.60 11.45
N GLN A 255 -5.29 15.81 11.35
CA GLN A 255 -4.47 16.19 10.20
C GLN A 255 -3.29 17.06 10.62
N GLY A 256 -2.22 17.06 9.83
CA GLY A 256 -1.08 17.91 10.09
C GLY A 256 0.04 17.78 9.07
N ARG A 257 1.00 18.70 9.11
CA ARG A 257 2.18 18.70 8.21
C ARG A 257 3.22 17.61 8.52
N SER A 258 2.96 16.80 9.54
CA SER A 258 3.76 15.63 9.93
C SER A 258 2.87 14.59 10.60
N VAL A 259 3.32 13.34 10.66
CA VAL A 259 2.62 12.26 11.37
C VAL A 259 2.40 12.63 12.84
N ALA A 260 3.40 13.20 13.51
CA ALA A 260 3.29 13.62 14.90
C ALA A 260 2.26 14.75 15.11
N ALA A 261 2.19 15.72 14.18
CA ALA A 261 1.18 16.77 14.24
C ALA A 261 -0.23 16.22 13.99
N ALA A 262 -0.38 15.34 13.00
CA ALA A 262 -1.65 14.69 12.71
C ALA A 262 -2.11 13.79 13.86
N LEU A 263 -1.19 13.10 14.53
CA LEU A 263 -1.49 12.26 15.71
C LEU A 263 -1.93 13.12 16.90
N ARG A 264 -1.23 14.23 17.19
CA ARG A 264 -1.68 15.17 18.22
C ARG A 264 -3.07 15.73 17.91
N SER A 265 -3.32 16.08 16.65
CA SER A 265 -4.65 16.52 16.19
C SER A 265 -5.71 15.43 16.34
N LEU A 266 -5.37 14.17 16.09
CA LEU A 266 -6.26 13.01 16.24
C LEU A 266 -6.61 12.76 17.71
N LEU A 267 -5.62 12.84 18.61
CA LEU A 267 -5.81 12.60 20.04
C LEU A 267 -6.53 13.76 20.74
N ALA A 268 -6.39 14.97 20.21
CA ALA A 268 -7.07 16.16 20.72
C ALA A 268 -8.51 16.33 20.19
N SER A 269 -8.89 15.61 19.12
CA SER A 269 -10.21 15.78 18.52
C SER A 269 -11.29 15.07 19.34
N GLY A 270 -12.04 15.83 20.14
CA GLY A 270 -13.26 15.36 20.81
C GLY A 270 -14.43 15.16 19.84
N GLY A 271 -14.26 14.37 18.77
CA GLY A 271 -15.31 14.05 17.79
C GLY A 271 -15.56 15.08 16.68
N ASP A 272 -15.10 16.33 16.81
CA ASP A 272 -15.46 17.44 15.90
C ASP A 272 -14.35 17.87 14.89
N ALA A 273 -13.29 17.08 14.73
CA ALA A 273 -12.28 17.41 13.72
C ALA A 273 -12.82 17.18 12.30
N HIS A 274 -12.85 18.27 11.52
CA HIS A 274 -13.26 18.25 10.12
C HIS A 274 -12.40 17.23 9.35
N GLY A 275 -13.03 16.15 8.89
CA GLY A 275 -12.37 15.15 8.05
C GLY A 275 -11.87 15.75 6.73
N PRO A 276 -10.97 15.07 6.02
CA PRO A 276 -10.53 15.52 4.71
C PRO A 276 -11.74 15.78 3.82
N ALA A 277 -11.85 16.99 3.27
CA ALA A 277 -12.83 17.27 2.23
C ALA A 277 -12.57 16.31 1.07
N ASP A 278 -13.62 15.65 0.58
CA ASP A 278 -13.51 14.75 -0.57
C ASP A 278 -12.97 15.55 -1.77
N THR A 279 -11.74 15.25 -2.16
CA THR A 279 -11.03 15.95 -3.25
C THR A 279 -11.23 15.27 -4.60
N ALA A 280 -12.02 14.19 -4.66
CA ALA A 280 -12.38 13.55 -5.91
C ALA A 280 -13.04 14.54 -6.88
N LEU A 281 -12.84 14.36 -8.19
CA LEU A 281 -13.40 15.27 -9.20
C LEU A 281 -14.91 15.46 -9.02
N ALA A 282 -15.64 14.38 -8.73
CA ALA A 282 -17.08 14.43 -8.47
C ALA A 282 -17.44 15.22 -7.21
N ALA A 283 -16.61 15.17 -6.17
CA ALA A 283 -16.81 15.92 -4.94
C ALA A 283 -16.37 17.38 -5.06
N ARG A 284 -15.27 17.66 -5.76
CA ARG A 284 -14.88 19.01 -6.19
C ARG A 284 -15.97 19.66 -7.03
N TRP A 285 -16.59 18.90 -7.94
CA TRP A 285 -17.71 19.38 -8.74
C TRP A 285 -18.95 19.65 -7.89
N ARG A 286 -19.34 18.74 -6.99
CA ARG A 286 -20.42 19.00 -6.01
C ARG A 286 -20.13 20.21 -5.13
N ARG A 287 -18.88 20.38 -4.69
CA ARG A 287 -18.46 21.54 -3.90
C ARG A 287 -18.50 22.83 -4.71
N ALA A 288 -18.10 22.80 -5.98
CA ALA A 288 -18.23 23.91 -6.91
C ALA A 288 -19.70 24.29 -7.12
N GLN A 289 -20.58 23.29 -7.32
CA GLN A 289 -22.02 23.51 -7.43
C GLN A 289 -22.62 24.12 -6.15
N GLN A 290 -22.20 23.66 -4.97
CA GLN A 290 -22.62 24.25 -3.69
C GLN A 290 -22.15 25.69 -3.52
N LEU A 291 -20.87 25.97 -3.82
CA LEU A 291 -20.31 27.31 -3.74
C LEU A 291 -20.99 28.27 -4.73
N ALA A 292 -21.27 27.80 -5.96
CA ALA A 292 -22.03 28.56 -6.95
C ALA A 292 -23.45 28.87 -6.45
N ALA A 293 -24.18 27.87 -5.96
CA ALA A 293 -25.54 28.06 -5.42
C ALA A 293 -25.55 29.01 -4.21
N GLN A 294 -24.54 28.95 -3.34
CA GLN A 294 -24.40 29.86 -2.20
C GLN A 294 -24.03 31.29 -2.65
N ALA A 295 -23.21 31.44 -3.68
CA ALA A 295 -22.89 32.73 -4.27
C ALA A 295 -24.14 33.36 -4.91
N ASP A 296 -24.91 32.59 -5.70
CA ASP A 296 -26.17 33.05 -6.29
C ASP A 296 -27.18 33.47 -5.22
N ALA A 297 -27.28 32.72 -4.13
CA ALA A 297 -28.13 33.07 -2.99
C ALA A 297 -27.66 34.36 -2.28
N ALA A 298 -26.35 34.56 -2.11
CA ALA A 298 -25.79 35.79 -1.52
C ALA A 298 -26.03 37.01 -2.43
N LEU A 299 -25.91 36.83 -3.75
CA LEU A 299 -26.21 37.86 -4.74
C LEU A 299 -27.70 38.24 -4.73
N ALA A 300 -28.59 37.24 -4.65
CA ALA A 300 -30.03 37.47 -4.52
C ALA A 300 -30.41 38.19 -3.22
N ALA A 301 -29.64 37.99 -2.14
CA ALA A 301 -29.79 38.68 -0.87
C ALA A 301 -29.15 40.09 -0.83
N GLY A 302 -28.46 40.52 -1.89
CA GLY A 302 -27.74 41.79 -1.94
C GLY A 302 -26.44 41.85 -1.12
N ASP A 303 -25.97 40.70 -0.61
CA ASP A 303 -24.75 40.60 0.20
C ASP A 303 -23.52 40.42 -0.71
N LEU A 304 -23.04 41.55 -1.22
CA LEU A 304 -21.92 41.61 -2.18
C LEU A 304 -20.58 41.16 -1.57
N GLU A 305 -20.39 41.34 -0.26
CA GLU A 305 -19.16 40.93 0.43
C GLU A 305 -19.08 39.41 0.51
N ARG A 306 -20.17 38.76 0.94
CA ARG A 306 -20.26 37.30 1.01
C ARG A 306 -20.20 36.67 -0.38
N PHE A 307 -20.82 37.29 -1.38
CA PHE A 307 -20.68 36.88 -2.77
C PHE A 307 -19.21 36.90 -3.22
N GLY A 308 -18.49 37.99 -2.95
CA GLY A 308 -17.08 38.14 -3.32
C GLY A 308 -16.18 37.05 -2.72
N GLN A 309 -16.40 36.72 -1.44
CA GLN A 309 -15.67 35.66 -0.74
C GLN A 309 -15.96 34.27 -1.34
N LEU A 310 -17.24 33.93 -1.55
CA LEU A 310 -17.65 32.64 -2.12
C LEU A 310 -17.17 32.49 -3.57
N TYR A 311 -17.19 33.56 -4.35
CA TYR A 311 -16.71 33.58 -5.71
C TYR A 311 -15.19 33.44 -5.81
N ALA A 312 -14.43 34.04 -4.88
CA ALA A 312 -12.99 33.83 -4.80
C ALA A 312 -12.63 32.38 -4.46
N GLN A 313 -13.33 31.76 -3.49
CA GLN A 313 -13.17 30.35 -3.14
C GLN A 313 -13.51 29.42 -4.33
N LEU A 314 -14.56 29.74 -5.08
CA LEU A 314 -14.93 29.01 -6.30
C LEU A 314 -13.85 29.12 -7.38
N LYS A 315 -13.31 30.32 -7.62
CA LYS A 315 -12.22 30.55 -8.58
C LYS A 315 -10.96 29.76 -8.21
N GLU A 316 -10.60 29.76 -6.93
CA GLU A 316 -9.45 29.02 -6.42
C GLU A 316 -9.64 27.50 -6.60
N LEU A 317 -10.83 26.98 -6.27
CA LEU A 317 -11.16 25.57 -6.41
C LEU A 317 -11.14 25.10 -7.88
N LEU A 318 -11.56 25.96 -8.80
CA LEU A 318 -11.55 25.71 -10.26
C LEU A 318 -10.20 26.01 -10.92
N GLY A 319 -9.24 26.61 -10.20
CA GLY A 319 -7.95 27.02 -10.75
C GLY A 319 -8.01 28.18 -11.74
N LEU A 320 -9.13 28.93 -11.76
CA LEU A 320 -9.37 30.06 -12.66
C LEU A 320 -8.74 31.32 -12.08
N GLY A 321 -7.50 31.65 -12.49
CA GLY A 321 -6.82 32.89 -12.08
C GLY A 321 -5.30 32.84 -11.95
N ARG A 322 -4.66 31.67 -12.07
CA ARG A 322 -3.19 31.62 -12.16
C ARG A 322 -2.74 32.13 -13.52
N ARG A 323 -2.10 33.30 -13.57
CA ARG A 323 -1.33 33.75 -14.75
C ARG A 323 -0.37 32.63 -15.16
N LYS A 324 -0.45 32.16 -16.41
CA LYS A 324 0.68 31.46 -17.05
C LYS A 324 1.87 32.42 -16.96
N LEU A 325 2.86 32.12 -16.12
CA LEU A 325 4.16 32.78 -16.21
C LEU A 325 4.70 32.44 -17.60
N ALA A 326 4.75 33.44 -18.48
CA ALA A 326 5.45 33.31 -19.76
C ALA A 326 6.92 32.94 -19.46
N PRO A 327 7.54 32.06 -20.27
CA PRO A 327 8.98 31.81 -20.13
C PRO A 327 9.74 33.12 -20.34
N ALA A 328 10.69 33.41 -19.44
CA ALA A 328 11.57 34.56 -19.57
C ALA A 328 12.39 34.41 -20.88
N PRO A 329 12.57 35.47 -21.68
CA PRO A 329 13.40 35.38 -22.86
C PRO A 329 14.85 35.12 -22.46
N GLU A 330 15.47 34.12 -23.09
CA GLU A 330 16.90 33.84 -22.97
C GLU A 330 17.69 35.11 -23.33
N ARG A 331 18.49 35.60 -22.38
CA ARG A 331 19.52 36.59 -22.70
C ARG A 331 20.65 35.86 -23.43
N ARG A 332 20.79 36.15 -24.72
CA ARG A 332 22.02 35.90 -25.49
C ARG A 332 23.17 36.72 -24.94
#